data_AF-A0A940SM06-F1
#
_entry.id   AF-A0A940SM06-F1
#
_cell.length_a   1.000
_cell.length_b   1.000
_cell.length_c   1.000
_cell.angle_alpha   90.00
_cell.angle_beta   90.00
_cell.angle_gamma   90.00
#
_symmetry.space_group_name_H-M   'P 1'
#
loop_
_entity.id
_entity.type
_entity.pdbx_description
1 polymer ?
#
loop_
_entity_poly.entity_id
_entity_poly.type
_entity_poly.pdbx_seq_one_letter_code
_entity_poly.pdbx_strand_id
1 'polypeptide(L)' 'MEELRIKPIAVIHTDFADKFGIPRQSGRVPELKGTIVMEPDYRVPEAFRGIEEYSHLWLLFDF' A
#
# COMPACT_ATOMS: atom_id res chain seq x y z
N MET A 1 0.03 -0.99 30.51
CA MET A 1 0.06 -0.40 29.16
C MET A 1 -0.84 -1.26 28.30
N GLU A 2 -1.77 -0.65 27.58
CA GLU A 2 -2.68 -1.37 26.71
C GLU A 2 -1.90 -1.88 25.48
N GLU A 3 -2.16 -3.13 25.07
CA GLU A 3 -1.50 -3.72 23.91
C GLU A 3 -2.07 -3.09 22.63
N LEU A 4 -1.27 -2.30 21.93
CA LEU A 4 -1.63 -1.76 20.62
C LEU A 4 -1.59 -2.89 19.58
N ARG A 5 -2.75 -3.33 19.13
CA ARG A 5 -2.88 -4.30 18.02
C ARG A 5 -3.07 -3.55 16.72
N ILE A 6 -2.09 -3.65 15.83
CA ILE A 6 -2.19 -3.15 14.46
C ILE A 6 -2.98 -4.18 13.65
N LYS A 7 -4.13 -3.77 13.11
CA LYS A 7 -4.92 -4.59 12.18
C LYS A 7 -4.66 -4.09 10.75
N PRO A 8 -4.25 -4.95 9.81
CA PRO A 8 -4.09 -4.55 8.42
C PRO A 8 -5.45 -4.12 7.86
N ILE A 9 -5.45 -3.02 7.11
CA ILE A 9 -6.65 -2.48 6.44
C ILE A 9 -6.63 -2.71 4.92
N ALA A 10 -5.49 -3.13 4.39
CA ALA A 10 -5.27 -3.33 2.96
C ALA A 10 -4.07 -4.25 2.72
N VAL A 11 -4.00 -4.79 1.50
CA VAL A 11 -2.87 -5.58 1.00
C VAL A 11 -2.31 -4.91 -0.25
N ILE A 12 -0.98 -4.80 -0.36
CA ILE A 12 -0.31 -4.37 -1.57
C ILE A 12 -0.04 -5.57 -2.48
N HIS A 13 -0.41 -5.45 -3.75
CA HIS A 13 -0.07 -6.39 -4.80
C HIS A 13 0.93 -5.73 -5.76
N THR A 14 2.02 -6.43 -6.04
CA THR A 14 3.07 -6.00 -6.98
C THR A 14 3.49 -7.18 -7.84
N ASP A 15 4.26 -6.92 -8.90
CA ASP A 15 4.83 -7.99 -9.74
C ASP A 15 5.97 -8.76 -9.05
N PHE A 16 6.39 -8.35 -7.85
CA PHE A 16 7.40 -9.04 -7.07
C PHE A 16 6.75 -10.08 -6.15
N ALA A 17 7.02 -11.35 -6.43
CA ALA A 17 6.53 -12.47 -5.62
C ALA A 17 7.26 -12.60 -4.28
N ASP A 18 8.52 -12.15 -4.21
CA ASP A 18 9.33 -12.19 -3.00
C ASP A 18 10.34 -11.03 -2.96
N LYS A 19 11.15 -10.99 -1.89
CA LYS A 19 12.14 -9.91 -1.66
C LYS A 19 13.34 -9.98 -2.61
N PHE A 20 13.63 -11.13 -3.20
CA PHE A 20 14.72 -11.34 -4.14
C PHE A 20 14.35 -10.80 -5.53
N GLY A 21 15.22 -9.98 -6.10
CA GLY A 21 14.99 -9.37 -7.42
C GLY A 21 14.28 -8.01 -7.37
N ILE A 22 13.84 -7.54 -6.20
CA ILE A 22 13.36 -6.16 -6.05
C ILE A 22 14.52 -5.18 -6.34
N PRO A 23 14.37 -4.23 -7.27
CA PRO A 23 15.40 -3.23 -7.56
C PRO A 23 15.73 -2.41 -6.31
N ARG A 24 17.03 -2.20 -6.05
CA ARG A 24 17.49 -1.35 -4.95
C ARG A 24 17.13 0.14 -5.12
N GLN A 25 16.77 0.55 -6.33
CA GLN A 25 16.33 1.91 -6.63
C GLN A 25 14.90 1.86 -7.16
N SER A 26 14.00 2.58 -6.49
CA SER A 26 12.62 2.79 -6.94
C SER A 26 12.56 3.64 -8.21
N GLY A 27 11.44 3.56 -8.93
CA GLY A 27 11.16 4.44 -10.09
C GLY A 27 11.96 4.17 -11.36
N ARG A 28 12.75 3.10 -11.42
CA ARG A 28 13.54 2.75 -12.63
C ARG A 28 12.70 2.19 -13.79
N VAL A 29 11.58 1.54 -13.48
CA VAL A 29 10.66 0.94 -14.45
C VAL A 29 9.32 1.64 -14.29
N PRO A 30 9.00 2.65 -15.12
CA PRO A 30 7.75 3.43 -15.01
C PRO A 30 6.49 2.59 -15.20
N GLU A 31 6.60 1.45 -15.90
CA GLU A 31 5.50 0.54 -16.18
C GLU A 31 5.13 -0.31 -14.95
N LEU A 32 6.04 -0.47 -13.99
CA LEU A 32 5.82 -1.28 -12.81
C LEU A 32 4.89 -0.54 -11.84
N LYS A 33 3.73 -1.14 -11.57
CA LYS A 33 2.69 -0.56 -10.72
C LYS A 33 2.37 -1.49 -9.56
N GLY A 34 2.20 -0.91 -8.39
CA GLY A 34 1.59 -1.58 -7.23
C GLY A 34 0.10 -1.23 -7.15
N THR A 35 -0.71 -2.17 -6.66
CA THR A 35 -2.13 -1.94 -6.36
C THR A 35 -2.38 -2.18 -4.88
N ILE A 36 -2.97 -1.19 -4.20
CA ILE A 36 -3.45 -1.34 -2.82
C ILE A 36 -4.90 -1.81 -2.88
N VAL A 37 -5.18 -2.99 -2.34
CA VAL A 37 -6.51 -3.57 -2.26
C VAL A 37 -7.00 -3.51 -0.82
N MET A 38 -8.06 -2.75 -0.59
CA MET A 38 -8.66 -2.60 0.74
C MET A 38 -9.36 -3.89 1.17
N GLU A 39 -9.17 -4.25 2.44
CA GLU A 39 -9.95 -5.29 3.11
C GLU A 39 -11.44 -4.92 3.08
N PRO A 40 -12.38 -5.89 2.98
CA PRO A 40 -13.81 -5.61 2.79
C PRO A 40 -14.39 -4.59 3.78
N ASP A 41 -14.01 -4.68 5.06
CA ASP A 41 -14.48 -3.78 6.13
C ASP A 41 -14.04 -2.32 5.95
N TYR A 42 -13.03 -2.07 5.11
CA TYR A 42 -12.41 -0.75 4.92
C TYR A 42 -12.68 -0.17 3.52
N ARG A 43 -13.55 -0.79 2.72
CA ARG A 43 -13.99 -0.29 1.40
C ARG A 43 -15.03 0.82 1.54
N VAL A 44 -14.68 1.88 2.23
CA VAL A 44 -15.52 3.04 2.51
C VAL A 44 -15.07 4.20 1.62
N PRO A 45 -15.78 4.54 0.52
CA PRO A 45 -15.35 5.58 -0.43
C PRO A 45 -15.07 6.94 0.23
N GLU A 46 -15.82 7.27 1.28
CA GLU A 46 -15.68 8.51 2.03
C GLU A 46 -14.30 8.64 2.71
N ALA A 47 -13.66 7.53 3.06
CA ALA A 47 -12.31 7.52 3.65
C ALA A 47 -11.23 7.98 2.65
N PHE A 48 -11.54 8.01 1.35
CA PHE A 48 -10.63 8.36 0.26
C PHE A 48 -10.97 9.69 -0.41
N ARG A 49 -11.98 10.42 0.06
CA ARG A 49 -12.37 11.69 -0.57
C ARG A 49 -11.21 12.69 -0.52
N GLY A 50 -10.84 13.25 -1.67
CA GLY A 50 -9.75 14.22 -1.80
C GLY A 50 -8.37 13.58 -1.89
N ILE A 51 -8.26 12.25 -1.87
CA ILE A 51 -6.98 11.56 -2.05
C ILE A 51 -6.37 11.84 -3.44
N GLU A 52 -7.22 12.09 -4.43
CA GLU A 52 -6.88 12.44 -5.80
C GLU A 52 -6.19 13.81 -5.94
N GLU A 53 -6.29 14.68 -4.94
CA GLU A 53 -5.60 15.98 -4.92
C GLU A 53 -4.10 15.85 -4.65
N TYR A 54 -3.64 14.65 -4.24
CA TYR A 54 -2.26 14.38 -3.90
C TYR A 54 -1.59 13.49 -4.96
N SER A 55 -0.35 13.83 -5.31
CA SER A 55 0.45 13.03 -6.24
C SER A 55 1.20 11.86 -5.58
N HIS A 56 1.37 11.91 -4.24
CA HIS A 56 2.14 10.93 -3.48
C HIS A 56 1.46 10.64 -2.15
N LEU A 57 1.55 9.38 -1.71
CA LEU A 57 0.97 8.90 -0.47
C LEU A 57 2.05 8.17 0.35
N TRP A 58 1.90 8.20 1.68
CA TRP A 58 2.69 7.36 2.58
C TRP A 58 1.94 6.08 2.90
N LEU A 59 2.66 4.95 2.81
CA LEU A 59 2.15 3.65 3.22
C LEU A 59 2.88 3.22 4.49
N LEU A 60 2.11 2.90 5.53
CA LEU A 60 2.61 2.21 6.71
C LEU A 60 2.33 0.72 6.49
N PHE A 61 3.38 -0.08 6.43
CA PHE A 61 3.29 -1.50 6.07
C PHE A 61 4.17 -2.36 6.98
N ASP A 62 3.86 -3.65 7.01
CA ASP A 62 4.61 -4.67 7.75
C ASP A 62 5.59 -5.41 6.83
N PHE A 63 6.75 -5.87 7.35
CA PHE A 63 7.90 -6.37 6.57
C PHE A 63 8.06 -7.89 6.55
#